data_AF-A0A1F7N9U5-F1
#
_entry.id   AF-A0A1F7N9U5-F1
#
_cell.length_a   1.000
_cell.length_b   1.000
_cell.length_c   1.000
_cell.angle_alpha   90.00
_cell.angle_beta   90.00
_cell.angle_gamma   90.00
#
_symmetry.space_group_name_H-M   'P 1'
#
loop_
_entity.id
_entity.type
_entity.pdbx_description
1 polymer ?
#
loop_
_entity_poly.entity_id
_entity_poly.type
_entity_poly.pdbx_seq_one_letter_code
_entity_poly.pdbx_strand_id
1 'polypeptide(L)'
;ARLGREPTFSELGLFSALWSEHCAYKHSRVFLSRLPTAGPRVLQGPGENAGALDIGDGWAVVFKIESHNHPSFIEPFQGAATGVGGILRDIFTMGARPIAILDSLRFGELDDPRTRHLVNGVVSGISWYGNCFGCPTVGGEIAFAPEYAGNPLVNVMCVGLVRADRIFRARAEGPGNPVFYVGNKTGRDGIHGATMASATFDGHAEERRPTVQVGDPFTEKLLLEACLEAMRTGAVVGIQDMGAAGLACCTSEMPARAGTGMEVELGRVPQRETAMTPYEILLSESQERMLLVAARGREEEVRRVFARWELDAVEIGRVTAGGELVARLEGEVVARVPVALLAEAPEYRKPVARPAWLDERLAFDPLGLPAPADWGEALLELLGSPTLASKEWAYRQY
;
A
#
# COMPACT_ATOMS: atom_id res chain seq x y z
N ALA A 1 -5.36 -30.56 -0.23
CA ALA A 1 -4.62 -31.23 -1.32
C ALA A 1 -3.25 -30.61 -1.62
N ARG A 2 -3.06 -29.28 -1.68
CA ARG A 2 -1.76 -28.65 -2.08
C ARG A 2 -0.61 -28.71 -1.06
N LEU A 3 -0.88 -28.68 0.25
CA LEU A 3 0.16 -28.78 1.30
C LEU A 3 0.54 -30.23 1.66
N GLY A 4 -0.21 -31.23 1.19
CA GLY A 4 -0.03 -32.63 1.61
C GLY A 4 -0.38 -32.93 3.07
N ARG A 5 -0.76 -31.93 3.87
CA ARG A 5 -1.19 -32.04 5.27
C ARG A 5 -2.24 -30.98 5.63
N GLU A 6 -2.81 -31.08 6.82
CA GLU A 6 -3.65 -30.03 7.39
C GLU A 6 -2.80 -28.80 7.78
N PRO A 7 -3.21 -27.58 7.39
CA PRO A 7 -2.52 -26.36 7.78
C PRO A 7 -2.73 -26.01 9.25
N THR A 8 -1.73 -25.42 9.90
CA THR A 8 -1.89 -24.81 11.23
C THR A 8 -2.77 -23.56 11.15
N PHE A 9 -3.22 -23.05 12.29
CA PHE A 9 -4.02 -21.81 12.33
C PHE A 9 -3.27 -20.62 11.73
N SER A 10 -1.96 -20.48 12.00
CA SER A 10 -1.10 -19.46 11.40
C SER A 10 -1.03 -19.61 9.87
N GLU A 11 -0.89 -20.85 9.38
CA GLU A 11 -0.81 -21.12 7.94
C GLU A 11 -2.14 -20.84 7.23
N LEU A 12 -3.28 -21.19 7.84
CA LEU A 12 -4.59 -20.78 7.37
C LEU A 12 -4.70 -19.25 7.28
N GLY A 13 -4.15 -18.55 8.26
CA GLY A 13 -4.00 -17.10 8.25
C GLY A 13 -3.23 -16.58 7.04
N LEU A 14 -2.05 -17.16 6.77
CA LEU A 14 -1.22 -16.81 5.61
C LEU A 14 -2.01 -16.96 4.30
N PHE A 15 -2.66 -18.10 4.09
CA PHE A 15 -3.48 -18.31 2.88
C PHE A 15 -4.69 -17.37 2.82
N SER A 16 -5.37 -17.15 3.94
CA SER A 16 -6.55 -16.27 3.99
C SER A 16 -6.22 -14.84 3.57
N ALA A 17 -5.11 -14.30 4.08
CA ALA A 17 -4.69 -12.94 3.77
C ALA A 17 -4.09 -12.83 2.37
N LEU A 18 -3.13 -13.69 2.01
CA LEU A 18 -2.40 -13.60 0.74
C LEU A 18 -3.25 -14.02 -0.47
N TRP A 19 -4.30 -14.83 -0.28
CA TRP A 19 -5.29 -15.14 -1.33
C TRP A 19 -6.55 -14.27 -1.24
N SER A 20 -6.54 -13.18 -0.47
CA SER A 20 -7.61 -12.16 -0.51
C SER A 20 -7.70 -11.50 -1.90
N GLU A 21 -8.83 -10.84 -2.21
CA GLU A 21 -8.90 -10.09 -3.49
C GLU A 21 -7.89 -8.93 -3.50
N HIS A 22 -7.73 -8.28 -2.34
CA HIS A 22 -6.82 -7.18 -2.13
C HIS A 22 -5.35 -7.53 -2.44
N CYS A 23 -4.86 -8.69 -1.99
CA CYS A 23 -3.48 -9.11 -2.25
C CYS A 23 -3.31 -9.83 -3.59
N ALA A 24 -4.23 -10.72 -3.97
CA ALA A 24 -4.03 -11.62 -5.11
C ALA A 24 -4.67 -11.17 -6.42
N TYR A 25 -5.55 -10.15 -6.40
CA TYR A 25 -6.22 -9.63 -7.60
C TYR A 25 -6.94 -10.72 -8.41
N LYS A 26 -7.57 -11.68 -7.72
CA LYS A 26 -8.06 -12.95 -8.32
C LYS A 26 -9.03 -12.74 -9.48
N HIS A 27 -9.81 -11.66 -9.45
CA HIS A 27 -10.76 -11.33 -10.52
C HIS A 27 -10.20 -10.37 -11.56
N SER A 28 -9.29 -9.47 -11.17
CA SER A 28 -8.81 -8.38 -12.02
C SER A 28 -7.53 -8.73 -12.78
N ARG A 29 -6.67 -9.62 -12.25
CA ARG A 29 -5.39 -10.03 -12.85
C ARG A 29 -5.51 -10.50 -14.30
N VAL A 30 -6.59 -11.23 -14.63
CA VAL A 30 -6.86 -11.74 -16.00
C VAL A 30 -7.18 -10.62 -17.01
N PHE A 31 -7.58 -9.44 -16.55
CA PHE A 31 -7.85 -8.28 -17.37
C PHE A 31 -6.66 -7.32 -17.38
N LEU A 32 -6.05 -7.09 -16.22
CA LEU A 32 -4.88 -6.21 -16.07
C LEU A 32 -3.66 -6.72 -16.86
N SER A 33 -3.49 -8.03 -16.99
CA SER A 33 -2.42 -8.64 -17.80
C SER A 33 -2.50 -8.33 -19.30
N ARG A 34 -3.61 -7.72 -19.78
CA ARG A 34 -3.79 -7.31 -21.17
C ARG A 34 -3.29 -5.89 -21.44
N LEU A 35 -3.00 -5.11 -20.40
CA LEU A 35 -2.50 -3.75 -20.55
C LEU A 35 -1.05 -3.78 -21.09
N PRO A 36 -0.69 -2.90 -22.02
CA PRO A 36 0.69 -2.82 -22.51
C PRO A 36 1.62 -2.31 -21.42
N THR A 37 2.71 -3.02 -21.16
CA THR A 37 3.68 -2.70 -20.09
C THR A 37 5.07 -2.34 -20.60
N ALA A 38 5.33 -2.51 -21.90
CA ALA A 38 6.62 -2.23 -22.51
C ALA A 38 6.65 -0.83 -23.12
N GLY A 39 7.78 -0.15 -22.96
CA GLY A 39 8.04 1.14 -23.59
C GLY A 39 9.53 1.51 -23.46
N PRO A 40 10.06 2.36 -24.36
CA PRO A 40 11.50 2.65 -24.41
C PRO A 40 12.05 3.34 -23.16
N ARG A 41 11.19 4.01 -22.37
CA ARG A 41 11.56 4.68 -21.12
C ARG A 41 11.17 3.88 -19.87
N VAL A 42 10.60 2.68 -20.03
CA VAL A 42 10.19 1.87 -18.87
C VAL A 42 11.42 1.21 -18.26
N LEU A 43 11.79 1.66 -17.06
CA LEU A 43 12.86 1.06 -16.26
C LEU A 43 12.33 -0.04 -15.34
N GLN A 44 11.10 0.12 -14.86
CA GLN A 44 10.38 -0.88 -14.06
C GLN A 44 8.88 -0.81 -14.38
N GLY A 45 8.33 -1.93 -14.88
CA GLY A 45 6.89 -2.12 -15.08
C GLY A 45 6.22 -2.80 -13.87
N PRO A 46 4.97 -3.29 -14.02
CA PRO A 46 4.27 -4.02 -12.96
C PRO A 46 5.08 -5.23 -12.43
N GLY A 47 5.05 -5.45 -11.12
CA GLY A 47 5.73 -6.58 -10.45
C GLY A 47 6.68 -6.19 -9.31
N GLU A 48 6.97 -4.91 -9.16
CA GLU A 48 7.59 -4.33 -7.96
C GLU A 48 6.58 -3.38 -7.29
N ASN A 49 6.98 -2.76 -6.17
CA ASN A 49 6.11 -1.88 -5.40
C ASN A 49 5.62 -0.68 -6.21
N ALA A 50 6.45 -0.12 -7.09
CA ALA A 50 6.09 1.02 -7.93
C ALA A 50 6.67 0.92 -9.35
N GLY A 51 6.07 1.65 -10.28
CA GLY A 51 6.58 1.79 -11.65
C GLY A 51 7.69 2.83 -11.73
N ALA A 52 8.65 2.64 -12.63
CA ALA A 52 9.75 3.58 -12.85
C ALA A 52 9.96 3.90 -14.33
N LEU A 53 10.12 5.20 -14.63
CA LEU A 53 10.39 5.71 -15.97
C LEU A 53 11.68 6.53 -16.00
N ASP A 54 12.47 6.35 -17.06
CA ASP A 54 13.60 7.22 -17.39
C ASP A 54 13.11 8.60 -17.84
N ILE A 55 13.66 9.65 -17.23
CA ILE A 55 13.36 11.05 -17.57
C ILE A 55 14.56 11.79 -18.17
N GLY A 56 15.66 11.09 -18.45
CA GLY A 56 16.88 11.66 -19.02
C GLY A 56 17.94 12.02 -17.97
N ASP A 57 19.14 12.36 -18.43
CA ASP A 57 20.29 12.77 -17.60
C ASP A 57 20.67 11.77 -16.48
N GLY A 58 20.32 10.50 -16.67
CA GLY A 58 20.50 9.41 -15.71
C GLY A 58 19.58 9.48 -14.49
N TRP A 59 18.47 10.23 -14.59
CA TRP A 59 17.42 10.29 -13.59
C TRP A 59 16.20 9.47 -13.99
N ALA A 60 15.49 8.98 -12.98
CA ALA A 60 14.24 8.27 -13.12
C ALA A 60 13.19 8.83 -12.17
N VAL A 61 11.93 8.79 -12.60
CA VAL A 61 10.78 8.98 -11.73
C VAL A 61 10.21 7.63 -11.34
N VAL A 62 9.90 7.48 -10.05
CA VAL A 62 9.18 6.33 -9.51
C VAL A 62 7.80 6.82 -9.10
N PHE A 63 6.75 6.12 -9.48
CA PHE A 63 5.39 6.50 -9.12
C PHE A 63 4.47 5.30 -8.97
N LYS A 64 3.47 5.47 -8.13
CA LYS A 64 2.38 4.53 -7.89
C LYS A 64 1.15 5.34 -7.45
N ILE A 65 -0.03 4.75 -7.62
CA ILE A 65 -1.28 5.22 -7.02
C ILE A 65 -1.90 4.06 -6.25
N GLU A 66 -2.40 4.34 -5.05
CA GLU A 66 -3.11 3.40 -4.19
C GLU A 66 -4.46 3.95 -3.75
N SER A 67 -5.33 3.07 -3.25
CA SER A 67 -6.65 3.42 -2.73
C SER A 67 -6.80 3.01 -1.27
N HIS A 68 -7.45 3.85 -0.47
CA HIS A 68 -7.78 3.60 0.93
C HIS A 68 -9.28 3.81 1.24
N ASN A 69 -10.13 3.48 0.28
CA ASN A 69 -11.59 3.75 0.28
C ASN A 69 -12.31 3.28 1.55
N HIS A 70 -12.22 1.98 1.87
CA HIS A 70 -12.98 1.38 2.96
C HIS A 70 -12.55 1.91 4.35
N PRO A 71 -11.23 2.00 4.68
CA PRO A 71 -10.79 2.70 5.88
C PRO A 71 -11.27 4.16 5.95
N SER A 72 -11.13 4.92 4.86
CA SER A 72 -11.55 6.33 4.82
C SER A 72 -13.06 6.53 4.94
N PHE A 73 -13.87 5.55 4.59
CA PHE A 73 -15.32 5.61 4.83
C PHE A 73 -15.69 5.43 6.31
N ILE A 74 -14.89 4.64 7.05
CA ILE A 74 -15.12 4.31 8.46
C ILE A 74 -14.55 5.39 9.39
N GLU A 75 -13.29 5.76 9.15
CA GLU A 75 -12.54 6.79 9.86
C GLU A 75 -11.76 7.61 8.81
N PRO A 76 -12.28 8.78 8.39
CA PRO A 76 -11.79 9.48 7.22
C PRO A 76 -10.40 10.09 7.39
N PHE A 77 -10.04 10.53 8.60
CA PHE A 77 -8.75 11.15 8.85
C PHE A 77 -7.63 10.11 8.76
N GLN A 78 -7.74 9.06 9.56
CA GLN A 78 -6.76 8.00 9.67
C GLN A 78 -6.69 7.18 8.39
N GLY A 79 -7.83 6.81 7.80
CA GLY A 79 -7.84 6.08 6.54
C GLY A 79 -7.13 6.83 5.41
N ALA A 80 -7.30 8.15 5.32
CA ALA A 80 -6.59 8.93 4.30
C ALA A 80 -5.10 9.10 4.66
N ALA A 81 -4.79 9.36 5.93
CA ALA A 81 -3.43 9.52 6.42
C ALA A 81 -2.57 8.26 6.20
N THR A 82 -3.08 7.08 6.54
CA THR A 82 -2.38 5.80 6.29
C THR A 82 -2.29 5.47 4.80
N GLY A 83 -3.25 5.94 3.98
CA GLY A 83 -3.14 5.90 2.53
C GLY A 83 -1.95 6.70 1.99
N VAL A 84 -1.70 7.89 2.54
CA VAL A 84 -0.50 8.68 2.23
C VAL A 84 0.78 7.98 2.69
N GLY A 85 0.81 7.46 3.91
CA GLY A 85 1.99 6.75 4.42
C GLY A 85 2.34 5.51 3.59
N GLY A 86 1.34 4.69 3.26
CA GLY A 86 1.50 3.51 2.40
C GLY A 86 2.15 3.86 1.05
N ILE A 87 1.58 4.85 0.34
CA ILE A 87 2.11 5.22 -0.97
C ILE A 87 3.51 5.83 -0.89
N LEU A 88 3.84 6.56 0.18
CA LEU A 88 5.20 7.07 0.39
C LEU A 88 6.19 5.91 0.55
N ARG A 89 5.84 4.89 1.35
CA ARG A 89 6.67 3.68 1.53
C ARG A 89 6.94 2.96 0.24
N ASP A 90 5.94 2.78 -0.61
CA ASP A 90 6.13 2.14 -1.92
C ASP A 90 7.22 2.83 -2.74
N ILE A 91 7.21 4.17 -2.77
CA ILE A 91 8.16 4.97 -3.53
C ILE A 91 9.56 4.86 -2.95
N PHE A 92 9.72 5.06 -1.64
CA PHE A 92 11.07 5.04 -1.07
C PHE A 92 11.66 3.65 -0.90
N THR A 93 10.85 2.59 -0.92
CA THR A 93 11.34 1.20 -1.02
C THR A 93 12.10 0.96 -2.33
N MET A 94 11.75 1.68 -3.40
CA MET A 94 12.46 1.63 -4.68
C MET A 94 13.75 2.46 -4.69
N GLY A 95 14.16 3.04 -3.55
CA GLY A 95 15.30 3.94 -3.44
C GLY A 95 15.03 5.38 -3.90
N ALA A 96 13.77 5.70 -4.25
CA ALA A 96 13.39 7.03 -4.71
C ALA A 96 12.96 7.93 -3.56
N ARG A 97 13.40 9.18 -3.57
CA ARG A 97 12.93 10.16 -2.58
C ARG A 97 11.57 10.69 -3.03
N PRO A 98 10.51 10.58 -2.22
CA PRO A 98 9.23 11.23 -2.50
C PRO A 98 9.41 12.74 -2.67
N ILE A 99 8.80 13.30 -3.72
CA ILE A 99 8.87 14.74 -4.02
C ILE A 99 7.49 15.39 -4.21
N ALA A 100 6.46 14.60 -4.49
CA ALA A 100 5.11 15.09 -4.72
C ALA A 100 4.06 14.01 -4.45
N ILE A 101 2.97 14.42 -3.82
CA ILE A 101 1.74 13.64 -3.65
C ILE A 101 0.66 14.24 -4.55
N LEU A 102 -0.22 13.39 -5.07
CA LEU A 102 -1.47 13.79 -5.71
C LEU A 102 -2.63 12.99 -5.17
N ASP A 103 -3.81 13.58 -5.06
CA ASP A 103 -5.01 12.92 -4.55
C ASP A 103 -6.12 12.83 -5.60
N SER A 104 -6.78 11.67 -5.71
CA SER A 104 -7.96 11.48 -6.53
C SER A 104 -9.12 11.07 -5.62
N LEU A 105 -9.98 12.05 -5.34
CA LEU A 105 -11.02 11.96 -4.34
C LEU A 105 -12.40 12.00 -4.99
N ARG A 106 -13.31 11.12 -4.56
CA ARG A 106 -14.72 11.09 -4.96
C ARG A 106 -15.61 10.94 -3.75
N PHE A 107 -16.62 11.81 -3.64
CA PHE A 107 -17.54 11.86 -2.51
C PHE A 107 -19.00 11.99 -2.96
N GLY A 108 -19.94 11.75 -2.04
CA GLY A 108 -21.35 12.06 -2.21
C GLY A 108 -21.61 13.56 -2.39
N GLU A 109 -22.88 13.96 -2.39
CA GLU A 109 -23.24 15.39 -2.46
C GLU A 109 -23.01 16.13 -1.13
N LEU A 110 -22.61 17.40 -1.20
CA LEU A 110 -22.22 18.20 -0.02
C LEU A 110 -23.40 18.65 0.85
N ASP A 111 -24.65 18.44 0.43
CA ASP A 111 -25.85 18.69 1.22
C ASP A 111 -26.01 17.67 2.36
N ASP A 112 -25.43 16.46 2.20
CA ASP A 112 -25.33 15.43 3.22
C ASP A 112 -24.27 15.78 4.29
N PRO A 113 -24.65 15.88 5.59
CA PRO A 113 -23.71 16.08 6.68
C PRO A 113 -22.62 15.02 6.78
N ARG A 114 -22.91 13.75 6.45
CA ARG A 114 -21.92 12.67 6.50
C ARG A 114 -20.86 12.86 5.43
N THR A 115 -21.26 13.19 4.22
CA THR A 115 -20.34 13.54 3.13
C THR A 115 -19.42 14.70 3.53
N ARG A 116 -19.94 15.77 4.12
CA ARG A 116 -19.09 16.87 4.62
C ARG A 116 -18.07 16.42 5.67
N HIS A 117 -18.45 15.50 6.56
CA HIS A 117 -17.52 14.91 7.53
C HIS A 117 -16.40 14.10 6.84
N LEU A 118 -16.75 13.27 5.85
CA LEU A 118 -15.78 12.49 5.08
C LEU A 118 -14.78 13.40 4.34
N VAL A 119 -15.27 14.43 3.64
CA VAL A 119 -14.44 15.39 2.90
C VAL A 119 -13.43 16.07 3.83
N ASN A 120 -13.91 16.61 4.96
CA ASN A 120 -13.06 17.29 5.92
C ASN A 120 -12.03 16.34 6.53
N GLY A 121 -12.45 15.13 6.93
CA GLY A 121 -11.54 14.14 7.52
C GLY A 121 -10.45 13.70 6.54
N VAL A 122 -10.82 13.34 5.31
CA VAL A 122 -9.87 12.87 4.29
C VAL A 122 -8.85 13.94 3.93
N VAL A 123 -9.28 15.17 3.65
CA VAL A 123 -8.36 16.27 3.31
C VAL A 123 -7.45 16.62 4.48
N SER A 124 -7.98 16.61 5.71
CA SER A 124 -7.18 16.84 6.92
C SER A 124 -6.16 15.73 7.15
N GLY A 125 -6.53 14.47 6.90
CA GLY A 125 -5.62 13.32 7.02
C GLY A 125 -4.48 13.35 6.01
N ILE A 126 -4.79 13.67 4.74
CA ILE A 126 -3.80 13.86 3.68
C ILE A 126 -2.85 15.01 4.03
N SER A 127 -3.42 16.16 4.41
CA SER A 127 -2.66 17.33 4.85
C SER A 127 -1.72 17.00 6.01
N TRP A 128 -2.25 16.38 7.06
CA TRP A 128 -1.48 16.08 8.26
C TRP A 128 -0.28 15.18 7.95
N TYR A 129 -0.51 14.06 7.25
CA TYR A 129 0.58 13.10 6.97
C TYR A 129 1.62 13.71 6.02
N GLY A 130 1.19 14.32 4.92
CA GLY A 130 2.07 14.95 3.93
C GLY A 130 2.93 16.07 4.53
N ASN A 131 2.32 16.96 5.31
CA ASN A 131 3.01 18.06 6.00
C ASN A 131 4.04 17.57 7.01
N CYS A 132 3.65 16.63 7.88
CA CYS A 132 4.55 16.09 8.90
C CYS A 132 5.72 15.33 8.29
N PHE A 133 5.47 14.55 7.23
CA PHE A 133 6.52 13.84 6.49
C PHE A 133 7.41 14.79 5.68
N GLY A 134 6.87 15.93 5.25
CA GLY A 134 7.55 16.93 4.42
C GLY A 134 7.52 16.60 2.93
N CYS A 135 6.43 16.01 2.43
CA CYS A 135 6.19 15.79 1.01
C CYS A 135 4.92 16.55 0.58
N PRO A 136 4.99 17.50 -0.37
CA PRO A 136 3.85 18.35 -0.70
C PRO A 136 2.81 17.60 -1.53
N THR A 137 1.53 17.84 -1.27
CA THR A 137 0.45 17.47 -2.19
C THR A 137 0.28 18.59 -3.22
N VAL A 138 0.71 18.33 -4.46
CA VAL A 138 0.90 19.37 -5.50
C VAL A 138 -0.28 19.50 -6.47
N GLY A 139 -1.25 18.60 -6.40
CA GLY A 139 -2.37 18.55 -7.33
C GLY A 139 -3.21 17.31 -7.11
N GLY A 140 -4.25 17.16 -7.92
CA GLY A 140 -5.25 16.13 -7.69
C GLY A 140 -6.59 16.51 -8.30
N GLU A 141 -7.59 15.69 -8.01
CA GLU A 141 -8.96 15.87 -8.46
C GLU A 141 -9.94 15.52 -7.34
N ILE A 142 -10.92 16.40 -7.11
CA ILE A 142 -11.99 16.21 -6.13
C ILE A 142 -13.31 16.39 -6.86
N ALA A 143 -14.12 15.34 -6.91
CA ALA A 143 -15.44 15.38 -7.53
C ALA A 143 -16.52 14.80 -6.61
N PHE A 144 -17.74 15.28 -6.83
CA PHE A 144 -18.92 14.97 -6.04
C PHE A 144 -20.00 14.41 -6.96
N ALA A 145 -20.60 13.28 -6.57
CA ALA A 145 -21.73 12.68 -7.25
C ALA A 145 -22.49 11.75 -6.28
N PRO A 146 -23.82 11.59 -6.41
CA PRO A 146 -24.63 10.80 -5.49
C PRO A 146 -24.20 9.32 -5.42
N GLU A 147 -23.62 8.78 -6.49
CA GLU A 147 -23.13 7.40 -6.57
C GLU A 147 -22.04 7.08 -5.53
N TYR A 148 -21.32 8.11 -5.06
CA TYR A 148 -20.23 7.95 -4.09
C TYR A 148 -20.68 8.14 -2.64
N ALA A 149 -21.96 8.43 -2.38
CA ALA A 149 -22.47 8.63 -1.01
C ALA A 149 -22.31 7.38 -0.12
N GLY A 150 -22.40 6.19 -0.71
CA GLY A 150 -22.22 4.92 0.00
C GLY A 150 -20.78 4.40 0.06
N ASN A 151 -19.91 4.86 -0.85
CA ASN A 151 -18.51 4.42 -0.94
C ASN A 151 -17.66 5.54 -1.58
N PRO A 152 -16.96 6.37 -0.78
CA PRO A 152 -16.06 7.37 -1.32
C PRO A 152 -14.84 6.69 -1.95
N LEU A 153 -14.26 7.33 -2.96
CA LEU A 153 -12.95 6.93 -3.48
C LEU A 153 -11.90 7.86 -2.90
N VAL A 154 -10.89 7.28 -2.27
CA VAL A 154 -9.75 7.99 -1.69
C VAL A 154 -8.51 7.34 -2.24
N ASN A 155 -8.04 7.89 -3.36
CA ASN A 155 -6.83 7.44 -4.00
C ASN A 155 -5.71 8.47 -3.81
N VAL A 156 -4.51 7.98 -3.50
CA VAL A 156 -3.33 8.82 -3.34
C VAL A 156 -2.22 8.29 -4.25
N MET A 157 -1.65 9.18 -5.03
CA MET A 157 -0.47 8.95 -5.86
C MET A 157 0.74 9.62 -5.23
N CYS A 158 1.90 8.98 -5.34
CA CYS A 158 3.16 9.61 -4.99
C CYS A 158 4.12 9.51 -6.17
N VAL A 159 4.92 10.56 -6.34
CA VAL A 159 6.04 10.62 -7.28
C VAL A 159 7.32 10.82 -6.50
N GLY A 160 8.34 10.00 -6.80
CA GLY A 160 9.68 10.12 -6.26
C GLY A 160 10.75 10.21 -7.35
N LEU A 161 11.91 10.72 -6.96
CA LEU A 161 13.06 10.91 -7.84
C LEU A 161 14.23 10.02 -7.39
N VAL A 162 14.89 9.38 -8.36
CA VAL A 162 16.05 8.52 -8.12
C VAL A 162 17.03 8.57 -9.29
N ARG A 163 18.29 8.24 -9.04
CA ARG A 163 19.23 7.96 -10.13
C ARG A 163 18.86 6.61 -10.77
N ALA A 164 18.87 6.53 -12.10
CA ALA A 164 18.41 5.35 -12.82
C ALA A 164 19.20 4.08 -12.46
N ASP A 165 20.47 4.21 -12.06
CA ASP A 165 21.35 3.13 -11.61
C ASP A 165 21.18 2.76 -10.12
N ARG A 166 20.24 3.40 -9.40
CA ARG A 166 20.00 3.21 -7.96
C ARG A 166 18.56 2.82 -7.63
N ILE A 167 17.83 2.29 -8.61
CA ILE A 167 16.50 1.73 -8.38
C ILE A 167 16.65 0.40 -7.65
N PHE A 168 16.04 0.28 -6.47
CA PHE A 168 16.00 -0.96 -5.70
C PHE A 168 14.82 -1.84 -6.10
N ARG A 169 14.97 -3.15 -5.92
CA ARG A 169 13.94 -4.16 -6.18
C ARG A 169 13.76 -5.04 -4.94
N ALA A 170 12.55 -5.54 -4.72
CA ALA A 170 12.25 -6.34 -3.55
C ALA A 170 12.61 -7.82 -3.79
N ARG A 171 13.87 -8.18 -3.55
CA ARG A 171 14.39 -9.55 -3.75
C ARG A 171 15.13 -10.04 -2.52
N ALA A 172 14.81 -11.25 -2.06
CA ALA A 172 15.55 -11.92 -0.99
C ALA A 172 16.58 -12.90 -1.58
N GLU A 173 17.64 -12.35 -2.18
CA GLU A 173 18.73 -13.14 -2.76
C GLU A 173 19.84 -13.44 -1.72
N GLY A 174 20.67 -14.44 -2.05
CA GLY A 174 21.81 -14.83 -1.23
C GLY A 174 21.40 -15.60 0.03
N PRO A 175 21.19 -16.93 -0.06
CA PRO A 175 20.97 -17.78 1.11
C PRO A 175 21.98 -17.51 2.22
N GLY A 176 21.47 -17.31 3.43
CA GLY A 176 22.27 -16.92 4.59
C GLY A 176 22.35 -15.41 4.82
N ASN A 177 21.90 -14.55 3.90
CA ASN A 177 21.77 -13.13 4.19
C ASN A 177 20.78 -12.90 5.34
N PRO A 178 21.14 -12.08 6.34
CA PRO A 178 20.27 -11.77 7.47
C PRO A 178 19.09 -10.89 7.05
N VAL A 179 17.95 -11.17 7.66
CA VAL A 179 16.69 -10.46 7.48
C VAL A 179 16.45 -9.58 8.70
N PHE A 180 16.30 -8.29 8.46
CA PHE A 180 16.07 -7.25 9.43
C PHE A 180 14.64 -6.74 9.36
N TYR A 181 14.05 -6.58 10.54
CA TYR A 181 12.87 -5.79 10.78
C TYR A 181 13.31 -4.39 11.19
N VAL A 182 12.74 -3.37 10.55
CA VAL A 182 13.00 -1.96 10.85
C VAL A 182 11.70 -1.17 10.94
N GLY A 183 11.72 -0.09 11.74
CA GLY A 183 10.56 0.79 11.94
C GLY A 183 9.77 0.48 13.21
N ASN A 184 8.48 0.80 13.19
CA ASN A 184 7.61 0.74 14.36
C ASN A 184 7.42 -0.69 14.91
N LYS A 185 7.04 -0.81 16.18
CA LYS A 185 6.77 -2.12 16.82
C LYS A 185 5.45 -2.71 16.34
N THR A 186 5.41 -4.02 16.17
CA THR A 186 4.21 -4.77 15.76
C THR A 186 3.19 -4.82 16.91
N GLY A 187 1.96 -4.40 16.64
CA GLY A 187 0.80 -4.51 17.54
C GLY A 187 -0.36 -5.27 16.87
N ARG A 188 -1.52 -5.34 17.52
CA ARG A 188 -2.73 -5.99 16.98
C ARG A 188 -3.52 -5.08 16.03
N ASP A 189 -2.80 -4.34 15.18
CA ASP A 189 -3.38 -3.34 14.29
C ASP A 189 -3.81 -3.98 12.96
N GLY A 190 -5.03 -3.71 12.51
CA GLY A 190 -5.52 -4.08 11.18
C GLY A 190 -5.47 -5.57 10.85
N ILE A 191 -5.47 -6.46 11.86
CA ILE A 191 -5.54 -7.90 11.61
C ILE A 191 -6.88 -8.18 10.90
N HIS A 192 -6.81 -8.85 9.74
CA HIS A 192 -7.90 -9.01 8.77
C HIS A 192 -8.21 -7.80 7.86
N GLY A 193 -7.37 -6.75 7.85
CA GLY A 193 -7.51 -5.57 7.00
C GLY A 193 -7.69 -5.90 5.51
N ALA A 194 -6.78 -6.71 4.95
CA ALA A 194 -6.89 -7.19 3.57
C ALA A 194 -8.22 -7.91 3.24
N THR A 195 -8.73 -8.71 4.18
CA THR A 195 -10.01 -9.42 4.02
C THR A 195 -11.19 -8.48 4.15
N MET A 196 -11.15 -7.51 5.08
CA MET A 196 -12.18 -6.49 5.25
C MET A 196 -12.27 -5.55 4.05
N ALA A 197 -11.12 -5.13 3.49
CA ALA A 197 -11.08 -4.34 2.26
C ALA A 197 -11.69 -5.08 1.05
N SER A 198 -11.81 -6.41 1.15
CA SER A 198 -12.45 -7.26 0.15
C SER A 198 -13.96 -7.50 0.43
N ALA A 199 -14.52 -6.98 1.53
CA ALA A 199 -15.91 -7.17 1.93
C ALA A 199 -16.82 -6.02 1.44
N THR A 200 -18.13 -6.27 1.35
CA THR A 200 -19.14 -5.25 1.04
C THR A 200 -19.49 -4.41 2.27
N PHE A 201 -19.85 -3.13 2.07
CA PHE A 201 -20.38 -2.27 3.13
C PHE A 201 -21.66 -2.89 3.74
N ASP A 202 -21.65 -3.09 5.05
CA ASP A 202 -22.80 -3.51 5.84
C ASP A 202 -23.13 -2.46 6.91
N GLY A 203 -24.31 -2.59 7.55
CA GLY A 203 -24.77 -1.66 8.58
C GLY A 203 -23.93 -1.65 9.87
N HIS A 204 -22.87 -2.47 9.97
CA HIS A 204 -21.99 -2.60 11.14
C HIS A 204 -20.62 -1.93 10.93
N ALA A 205 -20.47 -1.07 9.90
CA ALA A 205 -19.22 -0.37 9.61
C ALA A 205 -18.66 0.43 10.82
N GLU A 206 -19.52 0.98 11.70
CA GLU A 206 -19.08 1.72 12.89
C GLU A 206 -18.39 0.83 13.93
N GLU A 207 -18.78 -0.44 14.06
CA GLU A 207 -18.16 -1.40 15.00
C GLU A 207 -16.71 -1.73 14.59
N ARG A 208 -16.33 -1.44 13.33
CA ARG A 208 -14.98 -1.66 12.78
C ARG A 208 -14.03 -0.48 12.98
N ARG A 209 -14.48 0.67 13.52
CA ARG A 209 -13.60 1.83 13.78
C ARG A 209 -12.31 1.51 14.55
N PRO A 210 -12.31 0.65 15.60
CA PRO A 210 -11.08 0.31 16.32
C PRO A 210 -10.03 -0.43 15.48
N THR A 211 -10.41 -0.95 14.31
CA THR A 211 -9.51 -1.65 13.40
C THR A 211 -8.78 -0.72 12.43
N VAL A 212 -9.19 0.55 12.32
CA VAL A 212 -8.52 1.53 11.47
C VAL A 212 -7.21 1.93 12.12
N GLN A 213 -6.12 1.75 11.38
CA GLN A 213 -4.77 2.03 11.82
C GLN A 213 -4.55 3.52 12.01
N VAL A 214 -3.71 3.89 12.97
CA VAL A 214 -3.22 5.26 13.13
C VAL A 214 -1.80 5.32 12.58
N GLY A 215 -1.56 6.24 11.65
CA GLY A 215 -0.23 6.44 11.09
C GLY A 215 0.66 7.34 11.96
N ASP A 216 1.97 7.20 11.83
CA ASP A 216 2.99 8.04 12.47
C ASP A 216 3.96 8.63 11.42
N PRO A 217 3.63 9.79 10.83
CA PRO A 217 4.43 10.40 9.77
C PRO A 217 5.82 10.85 10.25
N PHE A 218 6.00 11.07 11.57
CA PHE A 218 7.28 11.47 12.12
C PHE A 218 8.25 10.29 12.12
N THR A 219 7.79 9.12 12.58
CA THR A 219 8.57 7.89 12.50
C THR A 219 8.81 7.50 11.04
N GLU A 220 7.82 7.67 10.15
CA GLU A 220 8.02 7.35 8.74
C GLU A 220 9.04 8.25 8.06
N LYS A 221 9.13 9.52 8.47
CA LYS A 221 10.19 10.41 7.99
C LYS A 221 11.58 9.92 8.40
N LEU A 222 11.75 9.46 9.64
CA LEU A 222 13.02 8.84 10.08
C LEU A 222 13.31 7.57 9.27
N LEU A 223 12.27 6.77 9.01
CA LEU A 223 12.37 5.52 8.25
C LEU A 223 12.79 5.76 6.80
N LEU A 224 12.24 6.79 6.15
CA LEU A 224 12.66 7.25 4.82
C LEU A 224 14.17 7.52 4.81
N GLU A 225 14.64 8.37 5.73
CA GLU A 225 16.04 8.80 5.73
C GLU A 225 17.00 7.65 6.03
N ALA A 226 16.64 6.79 6.99
CA ALA A 226 17.39 5.59 7.32
C ALA A 226 17.48 4.61 6.14
N CYS A 227 16.37 4.34 5.45
CA CYS A 227 16.34 3.43 4.31
C CYS A 227 17.15 3.97 3.12
N LEU A 228 16.97 5.25 2.75
CA LEU A 228 17.75 5.88 1.69
C LEU A 228 19.25 5.95 2.02
N GLU A 229 19.61 6.12 3.29
CA GLU A 229 21.00 6.02 3.72
C GLU A 229 21.53 4.59 3.65
N ALA A 230 20.80 3.60 4.18
CA ALA A 230 21.20 2.20 4.18
C ALA A 230 21.39 1.67 2.76
N MET A 231 20.49 2.02 1.84
CA MET A 231 20.61 1.66 0.42
C MET A 231 21.86 2.27 -0.23
N ARG A 232 22.22 3.51 0.11
CA ARG A 232 23.43 4.17 -0.42
C ARG A 232 24.74 3.50 0.02
N THR A 233 24.76 2.77 1.13
CA THR A 233 25.96 2.04 1.56
C THR A 233 26.23 0.80 0.70
N GLY A 234 25.22 0.31 -0.02
CA GLY A 234 25.26 -0.97 -0.72
C GLY A 234 25.22 -2.19 0.20
N ALA A 235 24.91 -2.02 1.49
CA ALA A 235 24.72 -3.15 2.42
C ALA A 235 23.35 -3.82 2.25
N VAL A 236 22.39 -3.15 1.63
CA VAL A 236 21.03 -3.65 1.40
C VAL A 236 20.97 -4.45 0.10
N VAL A 237 20.54 -5.70 0.20
CA VAL A 237 20.32 -6.61 -0.95
C VAL A 237 18.89 -6.48 -1.47
N GLY A 238 17.93 -6.35 -0.56
CA GLY A 238 16.53 -6.17 -0.90
C GLY A 238 15.80 -5.51 0.26
N ILE A 239 14.71 -4.84 -0.07
CA ILE A 239 13.88 -4.13 0.89
C ILE A 239 12.43 -4.20 0.42
N GLN A 240 11.49 -4.35 1.34
CA GLN A 240 10.06 -4.34 1.08
C GLN A 240 9.32 -3.65 2.21
N ASP A 241 8.30 -2.86 1.89
CA ASP A 241 7.40 -2.26 2.86
C ASP A 241 6.44 -3.31 3.44
N MET A 242 6.01 -3.12 4.70
CA MET A 242 4.98 -3.97 5.30
C MET A 242 3.63 -3.25 5.29
N GLY A 243 2.84 -3.50 4.26
CA GLY A 243 1.43 -3.07 4.16
C GLY A 243 0.45 -4.18 4.53
N ALA A 244 -0.47 -4.47 3.61
CA ALA A 244 -1.48 -5.53 3.76
C ALA A 244 -0.83 -6.91 4.01
N ALA A 245 -1.39 -7.67 4.96
CA ALA A 245 -0.82 -8.91 5.47
C ALA A 245 0.61 -8.80 6.08
N GLY A 246 1.15 -7.59 6.24
CA GLY A 246 2.37 -7.28 7.00
C GLY A 246 3.56 -8.19 6.72
N LEU A 247 4.04 -8.85 7.79
CA LEU A 247 5.22 -9.71 7.73
C LEU A 247 4.99 -10.94 6.84
N ALA A 248 3.77 -11.49 6.81
CA ALA A 248 3.43 -12.62 5.96
C ALA A 248 3.65 -12.32 4.47
N CYS A 249 3.28 -11.11 4.02
CA CYS A 249 3.50 -10.68 2.64
C CYS A 249 5.00 -10.60 2.32
N CYS A 250 5.77 -9.84 3.11
CA CYS A 250 7.20 -9.66 2.84
C CYS A 250 8.00 -10.97 2.89
N THR A 251 7.70 -11.82 3.87
CA THR A 251 8.40 -13.11 4.06
C THR A 251 8.00 -14.19 3.06
N SER A 252 7.01 -13.94 2.21
CA SER A 252 6.61 -14.82 1.11
C SER A 252 6.97 -14.24 -0.27
N GLU A 253 6.69 -12.96 -0.52
CA GLU A 253 6.91 -12.35 -1.84
C GLU A 253 8.38 -12.12 -2.17
N MET A 254 9.17 -11.52 -1.25
CA MET A 254 10.59 -11.28 -1.48
C MET A 254 11.36 -12.57 -1.84
N PRO A 255 11.19 -13.70 -1.10
CA PRO A 255 11.84 -14.95 -1.47
C PRO A 255 11.24 -15.59 -2.73
N ALA A 256 9.92 -15.52 -2.94
CA ALA A 256 9.30 -16.06 -4.16
C ALA A 256 9.85 -15.39 -5.44
N ARG A 257 10.05 -14.07 -5.44
CA ARG A 257 10.63 -13.31 -6.56
C ARG A 257 12.10 -13.67 -6.85
N ALA A 258 12.80 -14.21 -5.86
CA ALA A 258 14.21 -14.61 -5.93
C ALA A 258 14.42 -16.13 -6.09
N GLY A 259 13.36 -16.95 -6.02
CA GLY A 259 13.48 -18.41 -6.01
C GLY A 259 14.15 -18.96 -4.74
N THR A 260 14.04 -18.23 -3.63
CA THR A 260 14.61 -18.60 -2.32
C THR A 260 13.51 -18.90 -1.31
N GLY A 261 13.89 -19.22 -0.07
CA GLY A 261 12.99 -19.27 1.09
C GLY A 261 13.41 -18.26 2.15
N MET A 262 12.68 -18.24 3.27
CA MET A 262 12.98 -17.37 4.40
C MET A 262 12.67 -18.07 5.71
N GLU A 263 13.56 -17.94 6.69
CA GLU A 263 13.35 -18.40 8.05
C GLU A 263 13.32 -17.20 8.98
N VAL A 264 12.26 -17.08 9.79
CA VAL A 264 12.07 -15.97 10.74
C VAL A 264 11.74 -16.50 12.13
N GLU A 265 12.30 -15.87 13.15
CA GLU A 265 11.99 -16.08 14.56
C GLU A 265 11.07 -14.94 15.03
N LEU A 266 9.79 -15.26 15.20
CA LEU A 266 8.74 -14.32 15.59
C LEU A 266 8.99 -13.73 16.98
N GLY A 267 9.65 -14.47 17.88
CA GLY A 267 10.04 -13.96 19.20
C GLY A 267 11.07 -12.81 19.14
N ARG A 268 11.77 -12.64 18.01
CA ARG A 268 12.69 -11.51 17.77
C ARG A 268 12.00 -10.29 17.15
N VAL A 269 10.77 -10.42 16.66
CA VAL A 269 10.02 -9.29 16.08
C VAL A 269 9.72 -8.28 17.19
N PRO A 270 10.07 -6.99 17.03
CA PRO A 270 9.71 -5.96 17.99
C PRO A 270 8.19 -5.85 18.14
N GLN A 271 7.68 -6.03 19.36
CA GLN A 271 6.25 -6.04 19.66
C GLN A 271 5.88 -4.90 20.62
N ARG A 272 4.74 -4.26 20.38
CA ARG A 272 4.15 -3.21 21.24
C ARG A 272 3.27 -3.83 22.33
N GLU A 273 2.64 -4.95 22.02
CA GLU A 273 1.73 -5.66 22.92
C GLU A 273 2.36 -6.96 23.41
N THR A 274 1.97 -7.40 24.61
CA THR A 274 2.42 -8.66 25.18
C THR A 274 1.57 -9.83 24.71
N ALA A 275 2.17 -11.03 24.75
CA ALA A 275 1.50 -12.30 24.45
C ALA A 275 0.79 -12.31 23.08
N MET A 276 1.41 -11.70 22.06
CA MET A 276 0.91 -11.82 20.70
C MET A 276 1.12 -13.25 20.19
N THR A 277 0.09 -13.80 19.57
CA THR A 277 0.15 -15.12 18.95
C THR A 277 0.96 -15.08 17.65
N PRO A 278 1.50 -16.22 17.16
CA PRO A 278 2.13 -16.28 15.85
C PRO A 278 1.27 -15.71 14.71
N TYR A 279 -0.04 -15.95 14.79
CA TYR A 279 -1.02 -15.43 13.84
C TYR A 279 -1.03 -13.90 13.82
N GLU A 280 -1.12 -13.28 14.99
CA GLU A 280 -1.17 -11.83 15.14
C GLU A 280 0.15 -11.18 14.71
N ILE A 281 1.30 -11.77 15.03
CA ILE A 281 2.62 -11.24 14.63
C ILE A 281 2.78 -11.27 13.10
N LEU A 282 2.39 -12.39 12.46
CA LEU A 282 2.54 -12.56 11.02
C LEU A 282 1.62 -11.63 10.21
N LEU A 283 0.38 -11.43 10.68
CA LEU A 283 -0.68 -10.77 9.91
C LEU A 283 -1.02 -9.36 10.39
N SER A 284 -0.34 -8.86 11.42
CA SER A 284 -0.45 -7.47 11.84
C SER A 284 -0.11 -6.54 10.68
N GLU A 285 -0.93 -5.51 10.52
CA GLU A 285 -0.78 -4.45 9.54
C GLU A 285 -0.43 -3.10 10.24
N SER A 286 0.27 -3.16 11.38
CA SER A 286 0.87 -1.97 12.00
C SER A 286 1.67 -1.16 10.98
N GLN A 287 1.61 0.16 11.07
CA GLN A 287 2.18 1.08 10.08
C GLN A 287 3.68 1.33 10.30
N GLU A 288 4.32 1.98 9.33
CA GLU A 288 5.74 2.41 9.36
C GLU A 288 6.74 1.28 9.64
N ARG A 289 6.60 0.15 8.93
CA ARG A 289 7.49 -1.02 9.06
C ARG A 289 8.03 -1.44 7.71
N MET A 290 9.26 -1.97 7.72
CA MET A 290 9.87 -2.57 6.54
C MET A 290 10.65 -3.84 6.86
N LEU A 291 10.72 -4.72 5.87
CA LEU A 291 11.61 -5.87 5.87
C LEU A 291 12.82 -5.57 4.99
N LEU A 292 14.02 -5.81 5.51
CA LEU A 292 15.26 -5.54 4.83
C LEU A 292 16.15 -6.79 4.83
N VAL A 293 16.70 -7.14 3.67
CA VAL A 293 17.71 -8.18 3.53
C VAL A 293 19.07 -7.50 3.41
N ALA A 294 19.95 -7.75 4.38
CA ALA A 294 21.29 -7.18 4.37
C ALA A 294 22.31 -8.18 3.80
N ALA A 295 23.37 -7.69 3.19
CA ALA A 295 24.49 -8.53 2.79
C ALA A 295 25.19 -9.08 4.04
N ARG A 296 25.37 -10.41 4.09
CA ARG A 296 26.07 -11.08 5.18
C ARG A 296 27.45 -10.45 5.42
N GLY A 297 27.78 -10.19 6.69
CA GLY A 297 29.02 -9.52 7.10
C GLY A 297 28.92 -7.99 7.13
N ARG A 298 27.79 -7.39 6.71
CA ARG A 298 27.53 -5.95 6.75
C ARG A 298 26.39 -5.57 7.70
N GLU A 299 26.04 -6.45 8.63
CA GLU A 299 24.94 -6.28 9.57
C GLU A 299 25.10 -5.04 10.46
N GLU A 300 26.31 -4.83 10.98
CA GLU A 300 26.63 -3.69 11.84
C GLU A 300 26.53 -2.35 11.12
N GLU A 301 26.71 -2.35 9.79
CA GLU A 301 26.55 -1.15 8.99
C GLU A 301 25.08 -0.74 8.90
N VAL A 302 24.18 -1.71 8.68
CA VAL A 302 22.73 -1.47 8.72
C VAL A 302 22.31 -0.99 10.11
N ARG A 303 22.71 -1.69 11.19
CA ARG A 303 22.39 -1.29 12.57
C ARG A 303 22.83 0.13 12.88
N ARG A 304 24.05 0.51 12.45
CA ARG A 304 24.59 1.86 12.68
C ARG A 304 23.82 2.94 11.93
N VAL A 305 23.36 2.67 10.70
CA VAL A 305 22.54 3.62 9.94
C VAL A 305 21.22 3.84 10.66
N PHE A 306 20.47 2.79 10.98
CA PHE A 306 19.17 2.93 11.65
C PHE A 306 19.29 3.57 13.03
N ALA A 307 20.30 3.20 13.82
CA ALA A 307 20.55 3.81 15.13
C ALA A 307 20.85 5.32 15.04
N ARG A 308 21.48 5.81 13.96
CA ARG A 308 21.70 7.25 13.74
C ARG A 308 20.39 8.01 13.57
N TRP A 309 19.40 7.37 12.97
CA TRP A 309 18.07 7.91 12.78
C TRP A 309 17.12 7.54 13.92
N GLU A 310 17.65 7.10 15.06
CA GLU A 310 16.90 6.74 16.27
C GLU A 310 15.89 5.60 16.04
N LEU A 311 16.19 4.70 15.10
CA LEU A 311 15.39 3.53 14.77
C LEU A 311 16.10 2.23 15.12
N ASP A 312 15.32 1.24 15.55
CA ASP A 312 15.81 -0.12 15.75
C ASP A 312 15.93 -0.87 14.42
N ALA A 313 17.02 -1.62 14.27
CA ALA A 313 17.18 -2.62 13.21
C ALA A 313 17.45 -3.98 13.83
N VAL A 314 16.39 -4.77 13.94
CA VAL A 314 16.42 -6.07 14.61
C VAL A 314 16.51 -7.17 13.58
N GLU A 315 17.58 -7.94 13.62
CA GLU A 315 17.66 -9.16 12.83
C GLU A 315 16.62 -10.15 13.37
N ILE A 316 15.69 -10.58 12.53
CA ILE A 316 14.62 -11.53 12.89
C ILE A 316 14.77 -12.87 12.18
N GLY A 317 15.67 -12.98 11.21
CA GLY A 317 15.71 -14.16 10.37
C GLY A 317 16.83 -14.16 9.35
N ARG A 318 16.70 -15.05 8.35
CA ARG A 318 17.65 -15.22 7.26
C ARG A 318 16.98 -15.74 5.99
N VAL A 319 17.58 -15.42 4.84
CA VAL A 319 17.24 -16.03 3.56
C VAL A 319 17.71 -17.49 3.55
N THR A 320 16.91 -18.40 2.97
CA THR A 320 17.24 -19.82 2.84
C THR A 320 17.18 -20.26 1.37
N ALA A 321 17.77 -21.41 1.03
CA ALA A 321 17.73 -21.94 -0.34
C ALA A 321 16.45 -22.73 -0.67
N GLY A 322 15.57 -22.97 0.31
CA GLY A 322 14.57 -24.06 0.27
C GLY A 322 13.19 -23.72 -0.29
N GLY A 323 12.95 -22.52 -0.83
CA GLY A 323 11.63 -22.17 -1.38
C GLY A 323 10.48 -22.15 -0.36
N GLU A 324 10.79 -22.22 0.93
CA GLU A 324 9.81 -22.29 2.02
C GLU A 324 9.96 -21.09 2.94
N LEU A 325 8.81 -20.60 3.42
CA LEU A 325 8.73 -19.78 4.61
C LEU A 325 8.69 -20.70 5.82
N VAL A 326 9.63 -20.52 6.74
CA VAL A 326 9.66 -21.19 8.06
C VAL A 326 9.57 -20.12 9.13
N ALA A 327 8.41 -19.98 9.78
CA ALA A 327 8.23 -19.11 10.93
C ALA A 327 8.36 -19.94 12.22
N ARG A 328 9.20 -19.47 13.13
CA ARG A 328 9.40 -20.05 14.47
C ARG A 328 8.92 -19.10 15.55
N LEU A 329 8.43 -19.63 16.65
CA LEU A 329 8.26 -18.88 17.89
C LEU A 329 8.97 -19.65 19.00
N GLU A 330 9.97 -19.03 19.62
CA GLU A 330 10.78 -19.64 20.68
C GLU A 330 11.44 -20.94 20.22
N GLY A 331 11.87 -20.99 18.95
CA GLY A 331 12.48 -22.16 18.33
C GLY A 331 11.49 -23.18 17.74
N GLU A 332 10.22 -23.16 18.13
CA GLU A 332 9.20 -24.09 17.63
C GLU A 332 8.62 -23.63 16.28
N VAL A 333 8.45 -24.56 15.33
CA VAL A 333 7.91 -24.22 14.01
C VAL A 333 6.40 -24.02 14.10
N VAL A 334 5.97 -22.77 13.89
CA VAL A 334 4.54 -22.37 13.96
C VAL A 334 3.89 -22.23 12.58
N ALA A 335 4.69 -22.03 11.54
CA ALA A 335 4.26 -22.11 10.15
C ALA A 335 5.41 -22.58 9.25
N ARG A 336 5.10 -23.48 8.31
CA ARG A 336 6.03 -23.95 7.27
C ARG A 336 5.29 -24.16 5.95
N VAL A 337 5.45 -23.22 5.02
CA VAL A 337 4.71 -23.19 3.75
C VAL A 337 5.65 -22.89 2.59
N PRO A 338 5.55 -23.61 1.46
CA PRO A 338 6.23 -23.22 0.22
C PRO A 338 5.80 -21.82 -0.22
N VAL A 339 6.75 -20.89 -0.42
CA VAL A 339 6.44 -19.48 -0.74
C VAL A 339 5.69 -19.34 -2.06
N ALA A 340 5.98 -20.22 -3.02
CA ALA A 340 5.26 -20.27 -4.30
C ALA A 340 3.76 -20.53 -4.14
N LEU A 341 3.37 -21.41 -3.19
CA LEU A 341 1.95 -21.71 -2.96
C LEU A 341 1.18 -20.50 -2.40
N LEU A 342 1.85 -19.64 -1.63
CA LEU A 342 1.24 -18.41 -1.11
C LEU A 342 1.02 -17.39 -2.23
N ALA A 343 1.90 -17.33 -3.23
CA ALA A 343 1.78 -16.44 -4.40
C ALA A 343 0.81 -16.96 -5.49
N GLU A 344 0.49 -18.26 -5.51
CA GLU A 344 -0.34 -18.92 -6.53
C GLU A 344 -1.84 -18.96 -6.17
N ALA A 345 -2.40 -17.81 -5.84
CA ALA A 345 -3.83 -17.68 -5.62
C ALA A 345 -4.65 -18.04 -6.89
N PRO A 346 -5.86 -18.59 -6.75
CA PRO A 346 -6.71 -18.91 -7.90
C PRO A 346 -7.08 -17.68 -8.73
N GLU A 347 -7.03 -17.79 -10.06
CA GLU A 347 -7.58 -16.80 -10.98
C GLU A 347 -9.03 -17.14 -11.34
N TYR A 348 -9.92 -16.15 -11.25
CA TYR A 348 -11.33 -16.33 -11.58
C TYR A 348 -11.67 -15.72 -12.94
N ARG A 349 -12.24 -16.55 -13.82
CA ARG A 349 -12.88 -16.11 -15.07
C ARG A 349 -14.38 -16.30 -14.94
N LYS A 350 -15.08 -15.23 -14.60
CA LYS A 350 -16.55 -15.24 -14.52
C LYS A 350 -17.16 -15.00 -15.90
N PRO A 351 -18.36 -15.56 -16.19
CA PRO A 351 -19.12 -15.18 -17.36
C PRO A 351 -19.33 -13.66 -17.40
N VAL A 352 -19.07 -13.05 -18.55
CA VAL A 352 -19.26 -11.61 -18.77
C VAL A 352 -20.34 -11.41 -19.83
N ALA A 353 -21.20 -10.43 -19.62
CA ALA A 353 -22.20 -10.00 -20.59
C ALA A 353 -22.17 -8.48 -20.68
N ARG A 354 -22.34 -7.94 -21.89
CA ARG A 354 -22.50 -6.50 -22.09
C ARG A 354 -23.80 -6.05 -21.40
N PRO A 355 -23.80 -5.00 -20.57
CA PRO A 355 -25.02 -4.51 -19.95
C PRO A 355 -26.00 -4.00 -21.01
N ALA A 356 -27.28 -4.36 -20.91
CA ALA A 356 -28.30 -3.96 -21.88
C ALA A 356 -28.50 -2.43 -21.94
N TRP A 357 -28.28 -1.73 -20.82
CA TRP A 357 -28.39 -0.27 -20.73
C TRP A 357 -27.23 0.49 -21.40
N LEU A 358 -26.15 -0.19 -21.79
CA LEU A 358 -24.95 0.49 -22.28
C LEU A 358 -25.17 1.14 -23.64
N ASP A 359 -25.97 0.54 -24.51
CA ASP A 359 -26.23 1.10 -25.86
C ASP A 359 -27.05 2.39 -25.76
N GLU A 360 -28.04 2.45 -24.87
CA GLU A 360 -28.81 3.65 -24.59
C GLU A 360 -27.92 4.79 -24.06
N ARG A 361 -27.02 4.47 -23.12
CA ARG A 361 -26.08 5.47 -22.57
C ARG A 361 -25.08 5.97 -23.60
N LEU A 362 -24.59 5.12 -24.50
CA LEU A 362 -23.66 5.51 -25.57
C LEU A 362 -24.35 6.30 -26.70
N ALA A 363 -25.66 6.14 -26.87
CA ALA A 363 -26.45 6.89 -27.83
C ALA A 363 -26.78 8.32 -27.36
N PHE A 364 -26.51 8.66 -26.09
CA PHE A 364 -26.75 10.00 -25.56
C PHE A 364 -25.79 11.02 -26.20
N ASP A 365 -26.35 12.00 -26.89
CA ASP A 365 -25.60 13.14 -27.45
C ASP A 365 -25.73 14.36 -26.50
N PRO A 366 -24.68 14.70 -25.73
CA PRO A 366 -24.71 15.87 -24.86
C PRO A 366 -24.81 17.20 -25.64
N LEU A 367 -24.45 17.22 -26.92
CA LEU A 367 -24.56 18.43 -27.76
C LEU A 367 -25.99 18.63 -28.29
N GLY A 368 -26.85 17.62 -28.16
CA GLY A 368 -28.28 17.72 -28.48
C GLY A 368 -29.12 18.36 -27.38
N LEU A 369 -28.54 18.68 -26.22
CA LEU A 369 -29.24 19.36 -25.13
C LEU A 369 -29.64 20.78 -25.56
N PRO A 370 -30.86 21.24 -25.19
CA PRO A 370 -31.28 22.61 -25.50
C PRO A 370 -30.34 23.61 -24.82
N ALA A 371 -30.10 24.74 -25.50
CA ALA A 371 -29.39 25.86 -24.89
C ALA A 371 -30.10 26.30 -23.59
N PRO A 372 -29.36 26.67 -22.53
CA PRO A 372 -29.95 27.23 -21.32
C PRO A 372 -30.71 28.51 -21.66
N ALA A 373 -31.79 28.76 -20.90
CA ALA A 373 -32.61 29.96 -21.06
C ALA A 373 -31.81 31.24 -20.74
N ASP A 374 -30.86 31.15 -19.80
CA ASP A 374 -29.94 32.22 -19.41
C ASP A 374 -28.51 31.64 -19.28
N TRP A 375 -27.59 32.12 -20.12
CA TRP A 375 -26.19 31.70 -20.09
C TRP A 375 -25.41 32.22 -18.89
N GLY A 376 -25.80 33.37 -18.34
CA GLY A 376 -25.19 33.93 -17.14
C GLY A 376 -25.54 33.10 -15.91
N GLU A 377 -26.82 32.72 -15.77
CA GLU A 377 -27.27 31.83 -14.70
C GLU A 377 -26.61 30.45 -14.80
N ALA A 378 -26.60 29.85 -16.01
CA ALA A 378 -25.97 28.55 -16.23
C ALA A 378 -24.46 28.57 -15.91
N LEU A 379 -23.75 29.65 -16.27
CA LEU A 379 -22.34 29.81 -15.91
C LEU A 379 -22.15 29.90 -14.39
N LEU A 380 -23.00 30.65 -13.68
CA LEU A 380 -22.94 30.76 -12.23
C LEU A 380 -23.25 29.42 -11.54
N GLU A 381 -24.21 28.66 -12.05
CA GLU A 381 -24.50 27.30 -11.57
C GLU A 381 -23.30 26.37 -11.74
N LEU A 382 -22.67 26.38 -12.92
CA LEU A 382 -21.46 25.59 -13.18
C LEU A 382 -20.31 25.99 -12.27
N LEU A 383 -20.04 27.29 -12.11
CA LEU A 383 -18.99 27.79 -11.22
C LEU A 383 -19.29 27.50 -9.74
N GLY A 384 -20.57 27.41 -9.37
CA GLY A 384 -21.04 27.04 -8.03
C GLY A 384 -21.00 25.54 -7.75
N SER A 385 -20.89 24.69 -8.77
CA SER A 385 -20.81 23.24 -8.61
C SER A 385 -19.55 22.86 -7.81
N PRO A 386 -19.68 22.10 -6.71
CA PRO A 386 -18.54 21.68 -5.89
C PRO A 386 -17.44 20.95 -6.69
N THR A 387 -17.81 20.24 -7.76
CA THR A 387 -16.87 19.53 -8.64
C THR A 387 -16.05 20.48 -9.51
N LEU A 388 -16.63 21.58 -9.99
CA LEU A 388 -15.95 22.56 -10.86
C LEU A 388 -15.33 23.73 -10.11
N ALA A 389 -15.90 24.10 -8.97
CA ALA A 389 -15.46 25.22 -8.14
C ALA A 389 -14.00 25.09 -7.69
N SER A 390 -13.41 26.21 -7.28
CA SER A 390 -12.03 26.26 -6.78
C SER A 390 -11.79 25.25 -5.65
N LYS A 391 -10.70 24.50 -5.76
CA LYS A 391 -10.23 23.56 -4.73
C LYS A 391 -9.17 24.16 -3.81
N GLU A 392 -9.00 25.48 -3.86
CA GLU A 392 -8.03 26.22 -3.03
C GLU A 392 -8.16 25.92 -1.53
N TRP A 393 -9.37 25.66 -1.05
CA TRP A 393 -9.64 25.28 0.34
C TRP A 393 -8.93 23.98 0.76
N ALA A 394 -8.72 23.04 -0.18
CA ALA A 394 -7.99 21.80 0.09
C ALA A 394 -6.47 22.06 0.02
N TYR A 395 -6.00 22.66 -1.08
CA TYR A 395 -4.58 22.86 -1.33
C TYR A 395 -3.87 23.82 -0.36
N ARG A 396 -4.59 24.78 0.24
CA ARG A 396 -4.00 25.66 1.28
C ARG A 396 -3.70 24.95 2.60
N GLN A 397 -4.16 23.70 2.75
CA GLN A 397 -3.88 22.89 3.94
C GLN A 397 -2.60 22.06 3.78
N TYR A 398 -2.10 21.88 2.57
CA TYR A 398 -0.95 21.00 2.27
C TYR A 398 0.41 21.70 2.35
#